data_AF-A0A1I5Q714-F1
#
_entry.id   AF-A0A1I5Q714-F1
#
_cell.length_a   1.000
_cell.length_b   1.000
_cell.length_c   1.000
_cell.angle_alpha   90.00
_cell.angle_beta   90.00
_cell.angle_gamma   90.00
#
_symmetry.space_group_name_H-M   'P 1'
#
loop_
_entity.id
_entity.type
_entity.pdbx_description
1 polymer ?
#
loop_
_entity_poly.entity_id
_entity_poly.type
_entity_poly.pdbx_seq_one_letter_code
_entity_poly.pdbx_strand_id
1 'polypeptide(L)'
;MQRRYQLACYVTDDLSTAFAARARARDLTVAAALRQLVINDVFGVAYDPREQRNHILFMTIAMDGLLTEHPNRELRSRLIKEWQERVAREDQSHAA
;
A
#
# COMPACT_ATOMS: atom_id res chain seq x y z
N MET A 1 15.28 -17.33 -23.25
CA MET A 1 14.97 -17.69 -21.85
C MET A 1 15.71 -16.74 -20.91
N GLN A 2 15.01 -16.03 -20.02
CA GLN A 2 15.66 -15.25 -18.97
C GLN A 2 16.25 -16.19 -17.91
N ARG A 3 17.49 -15.95 -17.50
CA ARG A 3 18.12 -16.68 -16.38
C ARG A 3 17.39 -16.33 -15.08
N ARG A 4 17.08 -17.34 -14.26
CA ARG A 4 16.53 -17.18 -12.92
C ARG A 4 17.62 -17.53 -11.91
N TYR A 5 17.78 -16.68 -10.90
CA TYR A 5 18.71 -16.88 -9.79
C TYR A 5 17.94 -17.21 -8.51
N GLN A 6 18.42 -18.16 -7.72
CA GLN A 6 17.81 -18.55 -6.46
C GLN A 6 18.44 -17.80 -5.30
N LEU A 7 17.59 -17.31 -4.39
CA LEU A 7 17.96 -16.73 -3.11
C LEU A 7 17.41 -17.66 -2.02
N ALA A 8 18.27 -18.18 -1.16
CA ALA A 8 17.91 -19.06 -0.05
C ALA A 8 18.69 -18.65 1.19
N CYS A 9 18.01 -18.60 2.33
CA CYS A 9 18.61 -18.39 3.63
C CYS A 9 17.92 -19.27 4.68
N TYR A 10 18.67 -19.67 5.70
CA TYR A 10 18.11 -20.34 6.86
C TYR A 10 17.65 -19.31 7.88
N VAL A 11 16.49 -19.55 8.48
CA VAL A 11 15.87 -18.69 9.49
C VAL A 11 15.41 -19.53 10.68
N THR A 12 15.19 -18.89 11.82
CA THR A 12 14.56 -19.52 12.97
C THR A 12 13.08 -19.82 12.69
N ASP A 13 12.50 -20.74 13.46
CA ASP A 13 11.08 -21.11 13.32
C ASP A 13 10.15 -19.93 13.61
N ASP A 14 10.48 -19.11 14.62
CA ASP A 14 9.74 -17.90 14.96
C ASP A 14 9.68 -16.91 13.78
N LEU A 15 10.82 -16.70 13.11
CA LEU A 15 10.90 -15.79 11.96
C LEU A 15 10.14 -16.34 10.75
N SER A 16 10.25 -17.65 10.49
CA SER A 16 9.49 -18.33 9.44
C SER A 16 7.98 -18.16 9.65
N THR A 17 7.51 -18.43 10.87
CA THR A 17 6.09 -18.33 11.25
C THR A 17 5.58 -16.91 11.14
N ALA A 18 6.31 -15.93 11.70
CA ALA A 18 5.94 -14.52 11.64
C ALA A 18 5.88 -14.01 10.19
N PHE A 19 6.85 -14.40 9.35
CA PHE A 19 6.88 -13.98 7.95
C PHE A 19 5.77 -14.63 7.13
N ALA A 20 5.44 -15.90 7.38
CA ALA A 20 4.33 -16.58 6.73
C ALA A 20 2.98 -15.94 7.07
N ALA A 21 2.75 -15.59 8.34
CA ALA A 21 1.56 -14.85 8.76
C ALA A 21 1.46 -13.48 8.06
N ARG A 22 2.59 -12.75 7.99
CA ARG A 22 2.70 -11.46 7.30
C ARG A 22 2.39 -11.54 5.80
N ALA A 23 2.79 -12.63 5.14
CA ALA A 23 2.51 -12.87 3.72
C ALA A 23 1.02 -13.18 3.50
N ARG A 24 0.43 -14.04 4.35
CA ARG A 24 -1.01 -14.37 4.31
C ARG A 24 -1.89 -13.14 4.52
N ALA A 25 -1.55 -12.26 5.45
CA ALA A 25 -2.29 -11.02 5.70
C ALA A 25 -2.33 -10.05 4.49
N ARG A 26 -1.50 -10.28 3.47
CA ARG A 26 -1.47 -9.49 2.22
C ARG A 26 -1.91 -10.30 1.00
N ASP A 27 -2.48 -11.50 1.19
CA ASP A 27 -2.83 -12.44 0.12
C ASP A 27 -1.64 -12.80 -0.79
N LEU A 28 -0.43 -12.87 -0.22
CA LEU A 28 0.79 -13.21 -0.95
C LEU A 28 1.34 -14.58 -0.55
N THR A 29 2.02 -15.23 -1.50
CA THR A 29 2.91 -16.35 -1.16
C THR A 29 4.15 -15.83 -0.44
N VAL A 30 4.77 -16.66 0.40
CA VAL A 30 6.04 -16.33 1.10
C VAL A 30 7.11 -15.87 0.11
N ALA A 31 7.24 -16.56 -1.03
CA ALA A 31 8.20 -16.20 -2.07
C ALA A 31 7.89 -14.84 -2.73
N ALA A 32 6.61 -14.51 -2.94
CA ALA A 32 6.21 -13.21 -3.48
C ALA A 32 6.48 -12.09 -2.47
N ALA A 33 6.15 -12.29 -1.20
CA ALA A 33 6.42 -11.33 -0.13
C ALA A 33 7.92 -11.08 0.07
N LEU A 34 8.74 -12.14 0.02
CA LEU A 34 10.20 -12.02 0.11
C LEU A 34 10.77 -11.27 -1.09
N ARG A 35 10.31 -11.59 -2.31
CA ARG A 35 10.74 -10.88 -3.51
C ARG A 35 10.39 -9.40 -3.43
N GLN A 36 9.20 -9.05 -2.96
CA GLN A 36 8.79 -7.66 -2.79
C GLN A 36 9.62 -6.94 -1.72
N LEU A 37 9.91 -7.61 -0.60
CA LEU A 37 10.79 -7.06 0.44
C LEU A 37 12.18 -6.75 -0.11
N VAL A 38 12.80 -7.71 -0.79
CA VAL A 38 14.14 -7.53 -1.39
C VAL A 38 14.13 -6.47 -2.48
N ILE A 39 13.08 -6.43 -3.33
CA ILE A 39 12.97 -5.39 -4.35
C ILE A 39 12.84 -4.01 -3.71
N ASN A 40 12.02 -3.86 -2.66
CA ASN A 40 11.85 -2.59 -1.97
C ASN A 40 13.12 -2.17 -1.21
N ASP A 41 13.90 -3.11 -0.72
CA ASP A 41 15.16 -2.83 -0.02
C ASP A 41 16.29 -2.48 -0.99
N VAL A 42 16.42 -3.22 -2.09
CA VAL A 42 17.53 -3.10 -3.06
C VAL A 42 17.26 -2.02 -4.11
N PHE A 43 16.01 -1.94 -4.59
CA PHE A 43 15.59 -1.07 -5.68
C PHE A 43 14.52 -0.06 -5.27
N GLY A 44 13.98 -0.17 -4.06
CA GLY A 44 13.15 0.90 -3.53
C GLY A 44 14.04 2.12 -3.40
N VAL A 45 13.76 3.13 -4.22
CA VAL A 45 14.14 4.51 -3.95
C VAL A 45 13.81 4.72 -2.48
N ALA A 46 14.81 5.10 -1.67
CA ALA A 46 14.58 5.46 -0.27
C ALA A 46 13.33 6.34 -0.27
N TYR A 47 12.25 5.83 0.33
CA TYR A 47 10.94 6.48 0.30
C TYR A 47 11.12 7.82 1.02
N ASP A 48 11.43 8.89 0.27
CA ASP A 48 11.66 10.20 0.86
C ASP A 48 10.30 10.68 1.35
N PRO A 49 10.12 10.92 2.67
CA PRO A 49 8.88 11.49 3.18
C PRO A 49 8.46 12.77 2.45
N ARG A 50 9.42 13.52 1.87
CA ARG A 50 9.14 14.68 1.01
C ARG A 50 8.51 14.29 -0.33
N GLU A 51 8.99 13.24 -0.99
CA GLU A 51 8.38 12.74 -2.23
C GLU A 51 6.98 12.19 -1.99
N GLN A 52 6.77 11.44 -0.90
CA GLN A 52 5.44 10.98 -0.52
C GLN A 52 4.49 12.15 -0.26
N ARG A 53 4.95 13.17 0.49
CA ARG A 53 4.18 14.40 0.72
C ARG A 53 3.84 15.10 -0.61
N ASN A 54 4.81 15.25 -1.50
CA ASN A 54 4.61 15.88 -2.80
C ASN A 54 3.63 15.08 -3.67
N HIS A 55 3.68 13.75 -3.61
CA HIS A 55 2.75 12.88 -4.33
C HIS A 55 1.31 13.00 -3.80
N ILE A 56 1.13 13.03 -2.48
CA ILE A 56 -0.18 13.25 -1.85
C ILE A 56 -0.72 14.63 -2.22
N LEU A 57 0.12 15.67 -2.17
CA LEU A 57 -0.26 17.03 -2.60
C LEU A 57 -0.68 17.07 -4.06
N PHE A 58 0.10 16.44 -4.96
CA PHE A 58 -0.24 16.34 -6.37
C PHE A 58 -1.59 15.63 -6.59
N MET A 59 -1.79 14.46 -5.97
CA MET A 59 -3.06 13.72 -6.09
C MET A 59 -4.24 14.54 -5.58
N THR A 60 -4.06 15.29 -4.49
CA THR A 60 -5.10 16.14 -3.91
C THR A 60 -5.49 17.25 -4.87
N ILE A 61 -4.51 17.96 -5.44
CA ILE A 61 -4.74 19.04 -6.41
C ILE A 61 -5.38 18.50 -7.69
N ALA A 62 -4.85 17.39 -8.22
CA ALA A 62 -5.37 16.77 -9.43
C ALA A 62 -6.83 16.31 -9.24
N MET A 63 -7.15 15.69 -8.10
CA MET A 63 -8.52 15.29 -7.79
C MET A 63 -9.45 16.47 -7.59
N ASP A 64 -9.01 17.53 -6.93
CA ASP A 64 -9.82 18.75 -6.76
C ASP A 64 -10.14 19.40 -8.11
N GLY A 65 -9.15 19.49 -9.00
CA GLY A 65 -9.36 19.97 -10.38
C GLY A 65 -10.34 19.09 -11.16
N LEU A 66 -10.15 17.77 -11.14
CA LEU A 66 -11.02 16.82 -11.83
C LEU A 66 -12.46 16.87 -11.31
N LEU A 67 -12.66 16.99 -9.99
CA LEU A 67 -14.00 17.09 -9.40
C LEU A 67 -14.67 18.43 -9.66
N THR A 68 -13.88 19.50 -9.80
CA THR A 68 -14.40 20.85 -10.11
C THR A 68 -14.92 20.95 -11.54
N GLU A 69 -14.20 20.35 -12.48
CA GLU A 69 -14.59 20.27 -13.90
C GLU A 69 -15.63 19.17 -14.19
N HIS A 70 -15.90 18.30 -13.22
CA HIS A 70 -16.83 17.20 -13.42
C HIS A 70 -18.28 17.70 -13.61
N PRO A 71 -19.04 17.18 -14.61
CA PRO A 71 -20.41 17.62 -14.86
C PRO A 71 -21.37 17.37 -13.68
N ASN A 72 -21.15 16.27 -12.95
CA ASN A 72 -21.91 15.95 -11.75
C ASN A 72 -21.36 16.73 -10.54
N ARG A 73 -22.07 17.80 -10.14
CA ARG A 73 -21.72 18.65 -8.99
C ARG A 73 -21.83 17.96 -7.63
N GLU A 74 -22.62 16.89 -7.52
CA GLU A 74 -22.79 16.11 -6.28
C GLU A 74 -21.71 15.04 -6.10
N LEU A 75 -20.87 14.80 -7.11
CA LEU A 75 -19.84 13.77 -7.03
C LEU A 75 -18.87 14.01 -5.88
N ARG A 76 -18.50 15.28 -5.66
CA ARG A 76 -17.57 15.67 -4.59
C ARG A 76 -18.12 15.34 -3.20
N SER A 77 -19.37 15.72 -2.91
CA SER A 77 -19.98 15.49 -1.60
C SER A 77 -20.18 13.99 -1.33
N ARG A 78 -20.54 13.22 -2.36
CA ARG A 78 -20.64 11.76 -2.26
C ARG A 78 -19.29 11.10 -1.92
N LEU A 79 -18.21 11.48 -2.61
CA LEU A 79 -16.89 10.90 -2.36
C LEU A 79 -16.37 11.25 -0.96
N ILE A 80 -16.61 12.48 -0.47
CA ILE A 80 -16.26 12.87 0.90
C ILE A 80 -17.00 11.99 1.92
N LYS A 81 -18.31 11.78 1.70
CA LYS A 81 -19.13 10.94 2.58
C LYS A 81 -18.64 9.48 2.59
N GLU A 82 -18.42 8.89 1.42
CA GLU A 82 -17.89 7.53 1.30
C GLU A 82 -16.51 7.37 1.97
N TRP A 83 -15.66 8.38 1.85
CA TRP A 83 -14.35 8.38 2.51
C TRP A 83 -14.49 8.42 4.03
N GLN A 84 -15.31 9.34 4.57
CA GLN A 84 -15.56 9.43 6.02
C GLN A 84 -16.13 8.12 6.58
N GLU A 85 -17.07 7.49 5.87
CA GLU A 85 -17.66 6.20 6.25
C GLU A 85 -16.66 5.03 6.22
N ARG A 86 -15.63 5.09 5.36
CA ARG A 86 -14.55 4.09 5.34
C ARG A 86 -13.57 4.29 6.50
N VAL A 87 -13.12 5.52 6.72
CA VAL A 87 -12.20 5.86 7.82
C VAL A 87 -12.82 5.49 9.16
N ALA A 88 -14.09 5.84 9.39
CA ALA A 88 -14.79 5.51 10.63
C ALA A 88 -14.91 4.00 10.88
N ARG A 89 -15.02 3.17 9.82
CA ARG A 89 -15.05 1.71 9.94
C ARG A 89 -13.68 1.12 10.26
N GLU A 90 -12.62 1.67 9.67
CA GLU A 90 -11.25 1.24 9.94
C GLU A 90 -10.85 1.57 11.38
N ASP A 91 -11.18 2.77 11.88
CA ASP A 91 -10.92 3.18 13.27
C ASP A 91 -11.63 2.26 14.28
N GLN A 92 -12.87 1.85 13.98
CA GLN A 92 -13.62 0.90 14.81
C GLN A 92 -13.02 -0.51 14.80
N SER A 93 -12.47 -0.96 13.66
CA SER A 93 -11.83 -2.28 13.54
C SER A 93 -10.49 -2.37 14.25
N HIS A 94 -9.81 -1.25 14.49
CA HIS A 94 -8.53 -1.20 15.21
C HIS A 94 -8.68 -1.03 16.73
N ALA A 95 -9.89 -0.68 17.20
CA ALA A 95 -10.19 -0.52 18.63
C ALA A 95 -10.79 -1.78 19.30
N ALA A 96 -11.07 -2.83 18.51
CA ALA A 96 -11.63 -4.11 18.96
C ALA A 96 -10.56 -5.22 18.92
#